data_AF-A0A2G8RW94-F1
#
_entry.id   AF-A0A2G8RW94-F1
#
_cell.length_a   1.000
_cell.length_b   1.000
_cell.length_c   1.000
_cell.angle_alpha   90.00
_cell.angle_beta   90.00
_cell.angle_gamma   90.00
#
_symmetry.space_group_name_H-M   'P 1'
#
loop_
_entity.id
_entity.type
_entity.pdbx_description
1 polymer ?
#
loop_
_entity_poly.entity_id
_entity_poly.type
_entity_poly.pdbx_seq_one_letter_code
_entity_poly.pdbx_strand_id
1 'polypeptide(L)'
;MSIIAEKAGAVNVRVGGNTQETAFVVNSLADGKMIEKDKEDASNPTSTPVLALTPDLIYMLANVSSLVNIHWYLGIPFNDTANWRFQIAELGESILGDRLLGLQAANEPDLYGAHGHRNITYSPYDFFGEYSLFTQAWQADGNVPKKNNIIAPSTSYAEWSPEQVWDTGFVDAYGQYLSHLAVEHYPSDNCAVVFPNPDNPPHDPLQMLPQYLTHNAGIDFAKPYLNSTALAQQWGKPFLLFETNTASCGGFPGISDSFTSALWGIDHALQLANSNFTGALFHFGGQNVSYNPFTPAPTNESALHGWTTGPLFYSAVFVAEVMGKSNTTRIKDMSANNGSDQTPAYAVFENGQFSKMAFINYMTDPSGANDYTATIYVGGSGWNEPNGVPSSVKVKHLLAPSISEKDNITWAGQTLGGRYASDGRWKGEENIQTVQCDQNANSCVVKVPAPGAAIVYFSSDAQSAIASEQYSTYSTTVVTKSKNTVTVDPSVLATSNGEGGKNRLIGGTSQGGSNAAAAGAVAPGLAVIVSVLAGLAVFWRIR
;
A
#
# COMPACT_ATOMS: atom_id res chain seq x y z
N MET A 1 -0.41 2.69 -9.48
CA MET A 1 -0.67 1.24 -9.71
C MET A 1 -0.04 0.70 -10.98
N SER A 2 -0.07 1.40 -12.13
CA SER A 2 0.62 0.92 -13.36
C SER A 2 2.12 0.67 -13.15
N ILE A 3 2.78 1.46 -12.30
CA ILE A 3 4.17 1.23 -11.86
C ILE A 3 4.38 -0.18 -11.29
N ILE A 4 3.50 -0.62 -10.39
CA ILE A 4 3.61 -1.94 -9.75
C ILE A 4 3.26 -3.04 -10.76
N ALA A 5 2.18 -2.85 -11.54
CA ALA A 5 1.78 -3.82 -12.58
C ALA A 5 2.88 -4.04 -13.63
N GLU A 6 3.61 -2.99 -14.01
CA GLU A 6 4.72 -3.10 -14.95
C GLU A 6 5.91 -3.87 -14.35
N LYS A 7 6.04 -3.95 -13.03
CA LYS A 7 7.15 -4.65 -12.37
C LYS A 7 6.80 -6.09 -12.01
N ALA A 8 5.67 -6.28 -11.35
CA ALA A 8 5.19 -7.59 -10.87
C ALA A 8 4.29 -8.32 -11.88
N GLY A 9 3.94 -7.70 -13.00
CA GLY A 9 3.02 -8.24 -13.99
C GLY A 9 1.55 -7.96 -13.68
N ALA A 10 1.17 -7.90 -12.40
CA ALA A 10 -0.17 -7.54 -11.95
C ALA A 10 -0.16 -6.86 -10.58
N VAL A 11 -1.29 -6.28 -10.18
CA VAL A 11 -1.55 -5.89 -8.79
C VAL A 11 -2.78 -6.63 -8.28
N ASN A 12 -2.69 -7.16 -7.07
CA ASN A 12 -3.79 -7.85 -6.42
C ASN A 12 -4.31 -6.98 -5.27
N VAL A 13 -5.62 -6.75 -5.20
CA VAL A 13 -6.24 -5.88 -4.20
C VAL A 13 -7.39 -6.62 -3.52
N ARG A 14 -7.41 -6.65 -2.19
CA ARG A 14 -8.55 -7.12 -1.38
C ARG A 14 -9.47 -5.95 -1.07
N VAL A 15 -10.78 -6.15 -1.26
CA VAL A 15 -11.84 -5.27 -0.74
C VAL A 15 -12.59 -6.01 0.35
N GLY A 16 -12.41 -5.62 1.61
CA GLY A 16 -12.94 -6.37 2.76
C GLY A 16 -12.75 -5.62 4.08
N GLY A 17 -12.18 -6.28 5.08
CA GLY A 17 -12.03 -5.78 6.44
C GLY A 17 -13.32 -5.92 7.25
N ASN A 18 -13.34 -5.41 8.49
CA ASN A 18 -14.51 -5.45 9.40
C ASN A 18 -15.83 -5.04 8.73
N THR A 19 -15.79 -4.07 7.80
CA THR A 19 -16.98 -3.57 7.12
C THR A 19 -17.66 -4.59 6.19
N GLN A 20 -16.95 -5.65 5.78
CA GLN A 20 -17.52 -6.70 4.92
C GLN A 20 -18.65 -7.45 5.64
N GLU A 21 -18.54 -7.60 6.97
CA GLU A 21 -19.40 -8.47 7.74
C GLU A 21 -20.86 -8.05 7.69
N THR A 22 -21.10 -6.75 7.65
CA THR A 22 -22.45 -6.19 7.63
C THR A 22 -22.90 -5.76 6.24
N ALA A 23 -22.05 -5.90 5.21
CA ALA A 23 -22.33 -5.37 3.88
C ALA A 23 -23.55 -6.04 3.21
N PHE A 24 -24.30 -5.29 2.40
CA PHE A 24 -25.37 -5.83 1.57
C PHE A 24 -25.53 -5.04 0.27
N VAL A 25 -26.10 -5.69 -0.73
CA VAL A 25 -26.32 -5.10 -2.06
C VAL A 25 -27.73 -4.55 -2.18
N VAL A 26 -27.86 -3.33 -2.70
CA VAL A 26 -29.13 -2.68 -3.08
C VAL A 26 -29.09 -2.25 -4.54
N ASN A 27 -30.26 -2.09 -5.15
CA ASN A 27 -30.36 -1.71 -6.56
C ASN A 27 -29.89 -0.27 -6.84
N SER A 28 -30.08 0.64 -5.89
CA SER A 28 -29.74 2.05 -6.03
C SER A 28 -29.64 2.73 -4.67
N LEU A 29 -28.82 3.77 -4.57
CA LEU A 29 -28.76 4.69 -3.44
C LEU A 29 -29.11 6.11 -3.89
N ALA A 30 -29.45 6.99 -2.95
CA ALA A 30 -29.72 8.39 -3.24
C ALA A 30 -28.51 9.08 -3.88
N ASP A 31 -28.77 10.08 -4.73
CA ASP A 31 -27.76 10.89 -5.43
C ASP A 31 -26.78 10.10 -6.32
N GLY A 32 -27.13 8.86 -6.70
CA GLY A 32 -26.28 8.02 -7.55
C GLY A 32 -25.00 7.53 -6.86
N LYS A 33 -25.00 7.45 -5.54
CA LYS A 33 -23.86 6.92 -4.77
C LYS A 33 -23.72 5.43 -5.00
N MET A 34 -22.48 4.95 -5.03
CA MET A 34 -22.20 3.50 -5.10
C MET A 34 -22.12 2.83 -3.71
N ILE A 35 -21.87 3.60 -2.65
CA ILE A 35 -21.71 3.14 -1.27
C ILE A 35 -22.39 4.13 -0.32
N GLU A 36 -23.13 3.62 0.67
CA GLU A 36 -23.65 4.38 1.80
C GLU A 36 -23.25 3.69 3.12
N LYS A 37 -22.88 4.53 4.10
CA LYS A 37 -22.45 4.09 5.43
C LYS A 37 -23.52 4.46 6.43
N ASP A 38 -24.21 3.47 6.97
CA ASP A 38 -25.10 3.69 8.11
C ASP A 38 -24.29 3.62 9.40
N LYS A 39 -24.25 4.75 10.11
CA LYS A 39 -23.51 4.91 11.37
C LYS A 39 -24.43 4.81 12.59
N GLU A 40 -25.74 4.70 12.40
CA GLU A 40 -26.70 4.62 13.51
C GLU A 40 -26.59 3.28 14.25
N ASP A 41 -26.12 2.22 13.57
CA ASP A 41 -25.90 0.86 14.11
C ASP A 41 -24.41 0.47 14.21
N ALA A 42 -23.53 1.43 14.49
CA ALA A 42 -22.09 1.18 14.69
C ALA A 42 -21.79 0.64 16.10
N SER A 43 -22.50 -0.41 16.54
CA SER A 43 -22.59 -0.89 17.92
C SER A 43 -21.40 -1.73 18.44
N ASN A 44 -20.27 -1.76 17.71
CA ASN A 44 -19.08 -2.55 18.05
C ASN A 44 -17.89 -1.66 18.47
N PRO A 45 -16.83 -2.19 19.11
CA PRO A 45 -15.74 -1.36 19.67
C PRO A 45 -14.98 -0.56 18.58
N THR A 46 -15.07 -0.98 17.32
CA THR A 46 -14.47 -0.30 16.18
C THR A 46 -15.39 0.70 15.48
N SER A 47 -16.64 0.87 15.94
CA SER A 47 -17.65 1.73 15.33
C SER A 47 -17.83 1.50 13.83
N THR A 48 -17.81 0.22 13.42
CA THR A 48 -17.89 -0.18 12.02
C THR A 48 -19.31 0.03 11.49
N PRO A 49 -19.49 0.84 10.44
CA PRO A 49 -20.81 1.10 9.88
C PRO A 49 -21.32 -0.09 9.07
N VAL A 50 -22.65 -0.24 9.05
CA VAL A 50 -23.31 -1.10 8.07
C VAL A 50 -23.11 -0.49 6.67
N LEU A 51 -22.76 -1.32 5.69
CA LEU A 51 -22.49 -0.89 4.32
C LEU A 51 -23.59 -1.32 3.36
N ALA A 52 -24.30 -0.35 2.79
CA ALA A 52 -25.12 -0.56 1.60
C ALA A 52 -24.27 -0.30 0.35
N LEU A 53 -24.24 -1.26 -0.57
CA LEU A 53 -23.45 -1.23 -1.79
C LEU A 53 -24.37 -1.37 -3.00
N THR A 54 -24.03 -0.76 -4.12
CA THR A 54 -24.70 -1.02 -5.41
C THR A 54 -23.78 -1.83 -6.33
N PRO A 55 -24.32 -2.50 -7.37
CA PRO A 55 -23.50 -3.17 -8.38
C PRO A 55 -22.44 -2.28 -9.05
N ASP A 56 -22.65 -0.95 -9.07
CA ASP A 56 -21.72 0.02 -9.64
C ASP A 56 -20.32 -0.06 -9.04
N LEU A 57 -20.19 -0.47 -7.76
CA LEU A 57 -18.87 -0.71 -7.16
C LEU A 57 -18.11 -1.78 -7.93
N ILE A 58 -18.74 -2.91 -8.24
CA ILE A 58 -18.09 -4.05 -8.90
C ILE A 58 -17.81 -3.71 -10.37
N TYR A 59 -18.71 -3.00 -11.04
CA TYR A 59 -18.43 -2.46 -12.38
C TYR A 59 -17.26 -1.47 -12.40
N MET A 60 -17.13 -0.63 -11.36
CA MET A 60 -15.98 0.27 -11.22
C MET A 60 -14.68 -0.52 -11.09
N LEU A 61 -14.65 -1.58 -10.27
CA LEU A 61 -13.48 -2.47 -10.14
C LEU A 61 -13.12 -3.11 -11.50
N ALA A 62 -14.11 -3.60 -12.25
CA ALA A 62 -13.91 -4.16 -13.59
C ALA A 62 -13.35 -3.12 -14.57
N ASN A 63 -13.87 -1.89 -14.54
CA ASN A 63 -13.37 -0.80 -15.37
C ASN A 63 -11.92 -0.44 -15.03
N VAL A 64 -11.55 -0.43 -13.75
CA VAL A 64 -10.14 -0.24 -13.34
C VAL A 64 -9.24 -1.36 -13.89
N SER A 65 -9.69 -2.63 -13.84
CA SER A 65 -8.97 -3.78 -14.41
C SER A 65 -8.87 -3.78 -15.94
N SER A 66 -9.71 -3.00 -16.63
CA SER A 66 -9.60 -2.78 -18.08
C SER A 66 -8.46 -1.83 -18.45
N LEU A 67 -8.06 -0.97 -17.52
CA LEU A 67 -6.97 -0.01 -17.69
C LEU A 67 -5.63 -0.61 -17.25
N VAL A 68 -5.56 -1.09 -16.01
CA VAL A 68 -4.34 -1.63 -15.41
C VAL A 68 -4.58 -3.11 -15.07
N ASN A 69 -3.55 -3.96 -15.19
CA ASN A 69 -3.64 -5.38 -14.87
C ASN A 69 -3.84 -5.61 -13.35
N ILE A 70 -5.06 -5.38 -12.88
CA ILE A 70 -5.46 -5.48 -11.49
C ILE A 70 -6.42 -6.66 -11.33
N HIS A 71 -6.17 -7.47 -10.32
CA HIS A 71 -7.06 -8.53 -9.87
C HIS A 71 -7.56 -8.24 -8.47
N TRP A 72 -8.70 -8.82 -8.13
CA TRP A 72 -9.45 -8.50 -6.93
C TRP A 72 -9.68 -9.75 -6.09
N TYR A 73 -9.65 -9.55 -4.78
CA TYR A 73 -10.33 -10.41 -3.83
C TYR A 73 -11.48 -9.63 -3.21
N LEU A 74 -12.62 -10.27 -2.96
CA LEU A 74 -13.77 -9.62 -2.35
C LEU A 74 -14.16 -10.32 -1.05
N GLY A 75 -14.37 -9.54 0.00
CA GLY A 75 -15.00 -9.98 1.25
C GLY A 75 -16.49 -10.18 1.05
N ILE A 76 -17.03 -11.25 1.65
CA ILE A 76 -18.46 -11.52 1.69
C ILE A 76 -18.98 -11.55 3.13
N PRO A 77 -20.23 -11.13 3.39
CA PRO A 77 -20.79 -11.09 4.73
C PRO A 77 -20.85 -12.47 5.39
N PHE A 78 -20.41 -12.57 6.64
CA PHE A 78 -20.49 -13.80 7.45
C PHE A 78 -21.24 -13.61 8.78
N ASN A 79 -21.69 -12.39 9.07
CA ASN A 79 -22.30 -12.05 10.36
C ASN A 79 -23.65 -12.73 10.66
N ASP A 80 -24.50 -12.96 9.66
CA ASP A 80 -25.84 -13.54 9.80
C ASP A 80 -25.86 -15.00 9.30
N THR A 81 -25.80 -15.93 10.24
CA THR A 81 -25.74 -17.38 9.97
C THR A 81 -27.09 -17.98 9.60
N ALA A 82 -28.18 -17.21 9.71
CA ALA A 82 -29.51 -17.62 9.29
C ALA A 82 -29.83 -17.16 7.85
N ASN A 83 -29.28 -16.02 7.42
CA ASN A 83 -29.52 -15.45 6.09
C ASN A 83 -28.20 -15.05 5.40
N TRP A 84 -27.53 -16.04 4.80
CA TRP A 84 -26.31 -15.79 4.05
C TRP A 84 -26.54 -14.87 2.84
N ARG A 85 -25.73 -13.82 2.72
CA ARG A 85 -25.84 -12.79 1.68
C ARG A 85 -24.75 -12.97 0.62
N PHE A 86 -25.06 -13.68 -0.46
CA PHE A 86 -24.09 -14.02 -1.51
C PHE A 86 -24.07 -13.06 -2.70
N GLN A 87 -24.85 -11.98 -2.70
CA GLN A 87 -24.96 -11.08 -3.86
C GLN A 87 -23.61 -10.47 -4.30
N ILE A 88 -22.70 -10.21 -3.36
CA ILE A 88 -21.35 -9.73 -3.70
C ILE A 88 -20.56 -10.81 -4.46
N ALA A 89 -20.71 -12.09 -4.08
CA ALA A 89 -20.09 -13.21 -4.78
C ALA A 89 -20.71 -13.42 -6.18
N GLU A 90 -22.05 -13.45 -6.27
CA GLU A 90 -22.79 -13.61 -7.53
C GLU A 90 -22.39 -12.53 -8.56
N LEU A 91 -22.38 -11.26 -8.13
CA LEU A 91 -21.98 -10.14 -8.96
C LEU A 91 -20.47 -10.13 -9.24
N GLY A 92 -19.65 -10.46 -8.24
CA GLY A 92 -18.19 -10.52 -8.38
C GLY A 92 -17.79 -11.54 -9.44
N GLU A 93 -18.32 -12.76 -9.37
CA GLU A 93 -18.00 -13.83 -10.33
C GLU A 93 -18.50 -13.51 -11.74
N SER A 94 -19.71 -12.93 -11.87
CA SER A 94 -20.29 -12.59 -13.17
C SER A 94 -19.65 -11.37 -13.84
N ILE A 95 -19.27 -10.35 -13.08
CA ILE A 95 -18.76 -9.07 -13.63
C ILE A 95 -17.23 -9.09 -13.74
N LEU A 96 -16.51 -9.57 -12.72
CA LEU A 96 -15.03 -9.57 -12.73
C LEU A 96 -14.46 -10.79 -13.46
N GLY A 97 -15.17 -11.91 -13.49
CA GLY A 97 -14.72 -13.14 -14.15
C GLY A 97 -13.34 -13.57 -13.66
N ASP A 98 -12.38 -13.68 -14.58
CA ASP A 98 -11.00 -14.06 -14.27
C ASP A 98 -10.21 -12.98 -13.51
N ARG A 99 -10.78 -11.77 -13.35
CA ARG A 99 -10.22 -10.73 -12.47
C ARG A 99 -10.52 -10.96 -11.00
N LEU A 100 -11.41 -11.89 -10.63
CA LEU A 100 -11.69 -12.27 -9.25
C LEU A 100 -10.86 -13.50 -8.86
N LEU A 101 -9.89 -13.31 -7.97
CA LEU A 101 -8.97 -14.35 -7.49
C LEU A 101 -9.53 -15.21 -6.37
N GLY A 102 -10.50 -14.69 -5.62
CA GLY A 102 -11.07 -15.38 -4.46
C GLY A 102 -12.03 -14.52 -3.67
N LEU A 103 -12.83 -15.20 -2.85
CA LEU A 103 -13.83 -14.61 -1.99
C LEU A 103 -13.52 -14.95 -0.55
N GLN A 104 -13.46 -13.95 0.32
CA GLN A 104 -13.20 -14.19 1.73
C GLN A 104 -14.51 -14.30 2.50
N ALA A 105 -14.72 -15.44 3.13
CA ALA A 105 -15.78 -15.66 4.10
C ALA A 105 -15.21 -15.50 5.51
N ALA A 106 -15.78 -14.56 6.27
CA ALA A 106 -15.32 -14.10 7.57
C ALA A 106 -14.00 -13.29 7.54
N ASN A 107 -13.95 -12.25 8.37
CA ASN A 107 -12.80 -11.41 8.68
C ASN A 107 -12.54 -11.46 10.17
N GLU A 108 -11.36 -11.91 10.56
CA GLU A 108 -10.93 -11.96 11.97
C GLU A 108 -11.97 -12.62 12.89
N PRO A 109 -12.44 -13.85 12.56
CA PRO A 109 -13.50 -14.51 13.32
C PRO A 109 -13.14 -14.74 14.80
N ASP A 110 -11.85 -14.75 15.13
CA ASP A 110 -11.34 -14.83 16.48
C ASP A 110 -11.72 -13.64 17.36
N LEU A 111 -11.99 -12.49 16.74
CA LEU A 111 -12.42 -11.28 17.43
C LEU A 111 -13.95 -11.19 17.60
N TYR A 112 -14.73 -12.11 17.04
CA TYR A 112 -16.20 -11.98 17.06
C TYR A 112 -16.80 -11.98 18.46
N GLY A 113 -16.26 -12.78 19.38
CA GLY A 113 -16.69 -12.78 20.78
C GLY A 113 -16.33 -11.47 21.48
N ALA A 114 -15.06 -11.05 21.37
CA ALA A 114 -14.55 -9.82 21.98
C ALA A 114 -15.23 -8.54 21.44
N HIS A 115 -15.65 -8.56 20.17
CA HIS A 115 -16.32 -7.43 19.52
C HIS A 115 -17.86 -7.47 19.63
N GLY A 116 -18.43 -8.46 20.32
CA GLY A 116 -19.87 -8.56 20.53
C GLY A 116 -20.68 -9.00 19.30
N HIS A 117 -20.01 -9.53 18.27
CA HIS A 117 -20.66 -10.12 17.08
C HIS A 117 -21.15 -11.54 17.33
N ARG A 118 -20.57 -12.22 18.32
CA ARG A 118 -20.96 -13.53 18.84
C ARG A 118 -20.90 -13.51 20.36
N ASN A 119 -21.29 -14.62 21.00
CA ASN A 119 -21.09 -14.79 22.44
C ASN A 119 -19.59 -14.70 22.76
N ILE A 120 -19.23 -14.16 23.93
CA ILE A 120 -17.83 -14.05 24.38
C ILE A 120 -17.11 -15.40 24.43
N THR A 121 -17.84 -16.52 24.54
CA THR A 121 -17.28 -17.88 24.52
C THR A 121 -17.10 -18.46 23.12
N TYR A 122 -17.31 -17.67 22.05
CA TYR A 122 -17.14 -18.12 20.67
C TYR A 122 -15.73 -18.67 20.46
N SER A 123 -15.64 -19.86 19.85
CA SER A 123 -14.42 -20.64 19.75
C SER A 123 -14.14 -21.10 18.32
N PRO A 124 -12.94 -21.63 18.03
CA PRO A 124 -12.64 -22.26 16.74
C PRO A 124 -13.63 -23.36 16.33
N TYR A 125 -14.22 -24.10 17.29
CA TYR A 125 -15.22 -25.14 17.01
C TYR A 125 -16.60 -24.56 16.66
N ASP A 126 -16.98 -23.42 17.24
CA ASP A 126 -18.20 -22.71 16.84
C ASP A 126 -18.04 -22.17 15.42
N PHE A 127 -16.89 -21.57 15.11
CA PHE A 127 -16.55 -21.14 13.76
C PHE A 127 -16.56 -22.29 12.76
N PHE A 128 -15.97 -23.45 13.12
CA PHE A 128 -16.06 -24.67 12.31
C PHE A 128 -17.53 -25.04 12.02
N GLY A 129 -18.41 -24.98 13.02
CA GLY A 129 -19.84 -25.25 12.87
C GLY A 129 -20.56 -24.24 11.97
N GLU A 130 -20.32 -22.95 12.14
CA GLU A 130 -20.88 -21.90 11.27
C GLU A 130 -20.42 -22.06 9.83
N TYR A 131 -19.17 -22.48 9.63
CA TYR A 131 -18.63 -22.73 8.29
C TYR A 131 -19.29 -23.93 7.60
N SER A 132 -19.76 -24.93 8.35
CA SER A 132 -20.61 -26.00 7.81
C SER A 132 -21.93 -25.43 7.26
N LEU A 133 -22.58 -24.52 8.01
CA LEU A 133 -23.83 -23.89 7.57
C LEU A 133 -23.61 -23.02 6.33
N PHE A 134 -22.53 -22.24 6.34
CA PHE A 134 -22.11 -21.43 5.21
C PHE A 134 -21.88 -22.27 3.96
N THR A 135 -21.07 -23.34 4.04
CA THR A 135 -20.74 -24.17 2.87
C THR A 135 -21.95 -24.95 2.32
N GLN A 136 -22.90 -25.34 3.18
CA GLN A 136 -24.17 -25.93 2.74
C GLN A 136 -25.02 -24.94 1.93
N ALA A 137 -25.20 -23.72 2.44
CA ALA A 137 -25.92 -22.66 1.73
C ALA A 137 -25.19 -22.25 0.44
N TRP A 138 -23.86 -22.13 0.51
CA TRP A 138 -22.99 -21.82 -0.62
C TRP A 138 -23.14 -22.85 -1.75
N GLN A 139 -23.22 -24.14 -1.44
CA GLN A 139 -23.47 -25.17 -2.44
C GLN A 139 -24.89 -25.14 -3.02
N ALA A 140 -25.88 -24.78 -2.21
CA ALA A 140 -27.28 -24.72 -2.64
C ALA A 140 -27.58 -23.52 -3.55
N ASP A 141 -26.76 -22.46 -3.50
CA ASP A 141 -26.95 -21.26 -4.30
C ASP A 141 -26.65 -21.51 -5.79
N GLY A 142 -27.65 -21.40 -6.67
CA GLY A 142 -27.47 -21.62 -8.11
C GLY A 142 -26.79 -20.48 -8.87
N ASN A 143 -26.68 -19.28 -8.28
CA ASN A 143 -26.14 -18.08 -8.93
C ASN A 143 -24.64 -17.90 -8.71
N VAL A 144 -24.05 -18.64 -7.77
CA VAL A 144 -22.60 -18.67 -7.53
C VAL A 144 -21.96 -19.80 -8.37
N PRO A 145 -21.34 -19.50 -9.52
CA PRO A 145 -20.78 -20.52 -10.41
C PRO A 145 -19.54 -21.24 -9.87
N LYS A 146 -18.60 -20.59 -9.17
CA LYS A 146 -17.37 -21.26 -8.68
C LYS A 146 -17.47 -21.58 -7.19
N LYS A 147 -17.62 -22.87 -6.88
CA LYS A 147 -17.82 -23.35 -5.50
C LYS A 147 -16.55 -23.50 -4.68
N ASN A 148 -15.39 -23.52 -5.33
CA ASN A 148 -14.09 -23.79 -4.73
C ASN A 148 -13.18 -22.55 -4.65
N ASN A 149 -13.78 -21.37 -4.46
CA ASN A 149 -13.08 -20.09 -4.55
C ASN A 149 -13.03 -19.30 -3.22
N ILE A 150 -13.21 -19.98 -2.08
CA ILE A 150 -13.25 -19.31 -0.78
C ILE A 150 -11.85 -19.20 -0.15
N ILE A 151 -11.59 -18.08 0.52
CA ILE A 151 -10.39 -17.80 1.31
C ILE A 151 -10.79 -17.80 2.78
N ALA A 152 -10.09 -18.58 3.60
CA ALA A 152 -10.39 -18.77 5.03
C ALA A 152 -9.14 -19.28 5.78
N PRO A 153 -9.10 -19.24 7.13
CA PRO A 153 -10.09 -18.66 8.05
C PRO A 153 -9.90 -17.16 8.31
N SER A 154 -8.79 -16.57 7.87
CA SER A 154 -8.48 -15.15 8.05
C SER A 154 -8.51 -14.68 9.51
N THR A 155 -7.97 -15.50 10.43
CA THR A 155 -7.80 -15.16 11.85
C THR A 155 -6.82 -14.00 12.04
N SER A 156 -7.07 -13.14 13.02
CA SER A 156 -6.23 -11.95 13.36
C SER A 156 -4.96 -12.26 14.16
N TYR A 157 -4.84 -13.50 14.67
CA TYR A 157 -3.82 -13.92 15.64
C TYR A 157 -3.94 -13.26 17.03
N ALA A 158 -4.95 -12.41 17.26
CA ALA A 158 -5.13 -11.73 18.54
C ALA A 158 -5.66 -12.67 19.64
N GLU A 159 -6.70 -13.46 19.34
CA GLU A 159 -7.32 -14.36 20.31
C GLU A 159 -7.06 -15.83 19.97
N TRP A 160 -7.02 -16.16 18.67
CA TRP A 160 -6.76 -17.51 18.20
C TRP A 160 -5.54 -17.56 17.29
N SER A 161 -4.68 -18.56 17.47
CA SER A 161 -3.72 -18.94 16.44
C SER A 161 -4.42 -19.70 15.30
N PRO A 162 -3.91 -19.64 14.06
CA PRO A 162 -4.47 -20.41 12.96
C PRO A 162 -4.42 -21.92 13.23
N GLU A 163 -3.43 -22.42 13.97
CA GLU A 163 -3.33 -23.83 14.38
C GLU A 163 -4.55 -24.28 15.19
N GLN A 164 -5.09 -23.43 16.07
CA GLN A 164 -6.30 -23.77 16.81
C GLN A 164 -7.51 -23.97 15.89
N VAL A 165 -7.56 -23.31 14.73
CA VAL A 165 -8.58 -23.57 13.70
C VAL A 165 -8.25 -24.84 12.93
N TRP A 166 -6.99 -25.05 12.54
CA TRP A 166 -6.57 -26.27 11.84
C TRP A 166 -6.85 -27.55 12.64
N ASP A 167 -6.62 -27.52 13.94
CA ASP A 167 -6.80 -28.65 14.88
C ASP A 167 -8.27 -29.08 15.02
N THR A 168 -9.22 -28.26 14.59
CA THR A 168 -10.64 -28.66 14.50
C THR A 168 -10.92 -29.63 13.34
N GLY A 169 -9.96 -29.81 12.42
CA GLY A 169 -10.15 -30.53 11.15
C GLY A 169 -10.65 -29.63 10.01
N PHE A 170 -10.57 -28.31 10.16
CA PHE A 170 -11.15 -27.32 9.23
C PHE A 170 -10.75 -27.54 7.76
N VAL A 171 -9.45 -27.72 7.48
CA VAL A 171 -8.96 -27.87 6.10
C VAL A 171 -9.38 -29.19 5.48
N ASP A 172 -9.46 -30.26 6.27
CA ASP A 172 -9.95 -31.56 5.80
C ASP A 172 -11.44 -31.50 5.44
N ALA A 173 -12.25 -30.92 6.33
CA ALA A 173 -13.70 -30.80 6.13
C ALA A 173 -14.05 -29.87 4.96
N TYR A 174 -13.35 -28.74 4.82
CA TYR A 174 -13.76 -27.66 3.91
C TYR A 174 -12.80 -27.41 2.74
N GLY A 175 -11.67 -28.11 2.64
CA GLY A 175 -10.62 -27.85 1.65
C GLY A 175 -11.05 -27.92 0.18
N GLN A 176 -12.17 -28.59 -0.12
CA GLN A 176 -12.79 -28.59 -1.45
C GLN A 176 -13.41 -27.23 -1.84
N TYR A 177 -13.77 -26.41 -0.87
CA TYR A 177 -14.33 -25.05 -1.04
C TYR A 177 -13.24 -23.98 -1.08
N LEU A 178 -12.08 -24.28 -0.49
CA LEU A 178 -11.03 -23.30 -0.26
C LEU A 178 -10.11 -23.17 -1.49
N SER A 179 -9.89 -21.95 -1.97
CA SER A 179 -8.83 -21.65 -2.94
C SER A 179 -7.51 -21.31 -2.24
N HIS A 180 -7.56 -20.64 -1.09
CA HIS A 180 -6.39 -20.20 -0.32
C HIS A 180 -6.63 -20.40 1.18
N LEU A 181 -5.54 -20.60 1.91
CA LEU A 181 -5.53 -20.46 3.36
C LEU A 181 -5.01 -19.06 3.72
N ALA A 182 -5.59 -18.41 4.72
CA ALA A 182 -5.28 -17.02 5.01
C ALA A 182 -5.28 -16.70 6.50
N VAL A 183 -4.48 -15.69 6.86
CA VAL A 183 -4.44 -15.03 8.18
C VAL A 183 -4.38 -13.52 8.00
N GLU A 184 -4.75 -12.80 9.03
CA GLU A 184 -4.64 -11.34 9.15
C GLU A 184 -3.79 -11.08 10.39
N HIS A 185 -2.81 -10.16 10.35
CA HIS A 185 -1.98 -9.88 11.52
C HIS A 185 -1.18 -8.59 11.34
N TYR A 186 -1.27 -7.71 12.35
CA TYR A 186 -0.42 -6.52 12.49
C TYR A 186 0.59 -6.78 13.61
N PRO A 187 1.86 -6.37 13.48
CA PRO A 187 2.87 -6.58 14.52
C PRO A 187 2.63 -5.74 15.78
N SER A 188 1.74 -4.74 15.73
CA SER A 188 1.34 -3.88 16.85
C SER A 188 -0.03 -3.24 16.56
N ASP A 189 -0.62 -2.58 17.55
CA ASP A 189 -1.78 -1.72 17.38
C ASP A 189 -1.53 -0.28 17.85
N ASN A 190 -2.24 0.69 17.24
CA ASN A 190 -2.33 2.05 17.75
C ASN A 190 -3.77 2.34 18.26
N CYS A 191 -4.46 1.29 18.73
CA CYS A 191 -5.90 1.36 18.96
C CYS A 191 -6.26 2.18 20.21
N ALA A 192 -5.43 2.17 21.25
CA ALA A 192 -5.68 2.95 22.46
C ALA A 192 -5.75 4.48 22.24
N VAL A 193 -5.17 5.00 21.15
CA VAL A 193 -5.31 6.43 20.78
C VAL A 193 -6.69 6.71 20.16
N VAL A 194 -7.21 5.75 19.39
CA VAL A 194 -8.50 5.86 18.68
C VAL A 194 -9.66 5.50 19.60
N PHE A 195 -9.48 4.49 20.45
CA PHE A 195 -10.43 3.91 21.38
C PHE A 195 -9.81 3.87 22.79
N PRO A 196 -9.83 5.00 23.53
CA PRO A 196 -9.18 5.07 24.83
C PRO A 196 -9.72 4.05 25.84
N ASN A 197 -8.82 3.29 26.46
CA ASN A 197 -9.13 2.33 27.51
C ASN A 197 -8.20 2.56 28.72
N PRO A 198 -8.72 2.74 29.94
CA PRO A 198 -7.90 2.88 31.15
C PRO A 198 -6.91 1.72 31.39
N ASP A 199 -7.25 0.52 30.93
CA ASP A 199 -6.45 -0.70 31.11
C ASP A 199 -5.48 -0.96 29.94
N ASN A 200 -5.56 -0.18 28.86
CA ASN A 200 -4.65 -0.25 27.71
C ASN A 200 -4.18 1.17 27.30
N PRO A 201 -3.10 1.69 27.88
CA PRO A 201 -2.62 3.03 27.57
C PRO A 201 -2.00 3.11 26.15
N PRO A 202 -2.03 4.29 25.49
CA PRO A 202 -1.37 4.48 24.20
C PRO A 202 0.12 4.12 24.21
N HIS A 203 0.57 3.44 23.15
CA HIS A 203 1.98 3.20 22.91
C HIS A 203 2.71 4.50 22.55
N ASP A 204 3.91 4.69 23.09
CA ASP A 204 4.79 5.81 22.73
C ASP A 204 5.51 5.50 21.40
N PRO A 205 5.26 6.26 20.31
CA PRO A 205 5.91 6.00 19.02
C PRO A 205 7.44 6.04 19.08
N LEU A 206 8.05 6.81 20.00
CA LEU A 206 9.51 6.84 20.14
C LEU A 206 10.06 5.51 20.69
N GLN A 207 9.29 4.82 21.54
CA GLN A 207 9.65 3.51 22.07
C GLN A 207 9.32 2.38 21.08
N MET A 208 8.32 2.59 20.23
CA MET A 208 7.93 1.63 19.18
C MET A 208 8.90 1.66 18.00
N LEU A 209 9.45 2.82 17.64
CA LEU A 209 10.29 2.99 16.44
C LEU A 209 11.41 1.94 16.28
N PRO A 210 12.23 1.61 17.32
CA PRO A 210 13.27 0.59 17.18
C PRO A 210 12.76 -0.80 16.77
N GLN A 211 11.50 -1.14 17.08
CA GLN A 211 10.89 -2.43 16.74
C GLN A 211 10.63 -2.57 15.23
N TYR A 212 10.66 -1.47 14.48
CA TYR A 212 10.49 -1.45 13.02
C TYR A 212 11.82 -1.34 12.26
N LEU A 213 12.95 -1.19 12.98
CA LEU A 213 14.29 -0.97 12.41
C LEU A 213 15.23 -2.12 12.77
N THR A 214 14.71 -3.34 12.70
CA THR A 214 15.37 -4.58 13.11
C THR A 214 14.90 -5.70 12.20
N HIS A 215 15.83 -6.49 11.67
CA HIS A 215 15.52 -7.65 10.85
C HIS A 215 14.82 -8.76 11.65
N ASN A 216 15.13 -8.88 12.95
CA ASN A 216 14.47 -9.82 13.84
C ASN A 216 12.95 -9.60 13.90
N ALA A 217 12.45 -8.37 13.71
CA ALA A 217 11.00 -8.15 13.65
C ALA A 217 10.33 -8.93 12.52
N GLY A 218 10.97 -9.03 11.34
CA GLY A 218 10.47 -9.84 10.24
C GLY A 218 10.55 -11.34 10.56
N ILE A 219 11.67 -11.79 11.13
CA ILE A 219 11.91 -13.20 11.49
C ILE A 219 10.88 -13.65 12.54
N ASP A 220 10.74 -12.90 13.62
CA ASP A 220 9.86 -13.21 14.74
C ASP A 220 8.39 -13.13 14.33
N PHE A 221 8.01 -12.22 13.42
CA PHE A 221 6.66 -12.18 12.87
C PHE A 221 6.31 -13.44 12.06
N ALA A 222 7.22 -13.92 11.22
CA ALA A 222 6.95 -15.08 10.34
C ALA A 222 7.02 -16.42 11.10
N LYS A 223 7.82 -16.50 12.17
CA LYS A 223 8.11 -17.72 12.91
C LYS A 223 6.88 -18.52 13.38
N PRO A 224 5.82 -17.92 13.93
CA PRO A 224 4.64 -18.66 14.36
C PRO A 224 3.92 -19.39 13.21
N TYR A 225 4.05 -18.88 11.99
CA TYR A 225 3.32 -19.39 10.83
C TYR A 225 4.03 -20.51 10.06
N LEU A 226 5.22 -20.94 10.48
CA LEU A 226 5.98 -21.97 9.75
C LEU A 226 5.22 -23.31 9.66
N ASN A 227 4.45 -23.66 10.69
CA ASN A 227 3.58 -24.83 10.66
C ASN A 227 2.40 -24.63 9.69
N SER A 228 1.76 -23.47 9.75
CA SER A 228 0.66 -23.10 8.86
C SER A 228 1.07 -23.05 7.37
N THR A 229 2.26 -22.54 7.05
CA THR A 229 2.76 -22.51 5.67
C THR A 229 3.17 -23.89 5.17
N ALA A 230 3.66 -24.77 6.05
CA ALA A 230 3.90 -26.18 5.73
C ALA A 230 2.57 -26.94 5.49
N LEU A 231 1.56 -26.70 6.32
CA LEU A 231 0.22 -27.27 6.16
C LEU A 231 -0.40 -26.83 4.83
N ALA A 232 -0.34 -25.54 4.49
CA ALA A 232 -0.83 -25.03 3.21
C ALA A 232 -0.19 -25.75 2.01
N GLN A 233 1.13 -25.97 2.05
CA GLN A 233 1.85 -26.75 1.03
C GLN A 233 1.39 -28.21 0.96
N GLN A 234 1.18 -28.87 2.10
CA GLN A 234 0.67 -30.25 2.15
C GLN A 234 -0.69 -30.39 1.46
N TRP A 235 -1.55 -29.37 1.62
CA TRP A 235 -2.88 -29.32 1.00
C TRP A 235 -2.88 -28.72 -0.41
N GLY A 236 -1.72 -28.33 -0.94
CA GLY A 236 -1.60 -27.70 -2.25
C GLY A 236 -2.34 -26.36 -2.35
N LYS A 237 -2.40 -25.60 -1.24
CA LYS A 237 -3.05 -24.29 -1.16
C LYS A 237 -2.00 -23.19 -0.99
N PRO A 238 -2.18 -22.03 -1.65
CA PRO A 238 -1.48 -20.81 -1.26
C PRO A 238 -1.77 -20.41 0.20
N PHE A 239 -0.81 -19.75 0.83
CA PHE A 239 -0.98 -19.14 2.16
C PHE A 239 -0.81 -17.62 2.08
N LEU A 240 -1.83 -16.86 2.49
CA LEU A 240 -1.86 -15.40 2.38
C LEU A 240 -1.81 -14.74 3.76
N LEU A 241 -0.95 -13.72 3.90
CA LEU A 241 -1.14 -12.69 4.93
C LEU A 241 -2.11 -11.67 4.34
N PHE A 242 -3.40 -11.94 4.51
CA PHE A 242 -4.47 -11.33 3.76
C PHE A 242 -4.82 -9.91 4.24
N GLU A 243 -4.37 -9.58 5.44
CA GLU A 243 -4.31 -8.22 5.95
C GLU A 243 -3.12 -8.03 6.88
N THR A 244 -2.38 -6.94 6.67
CA THR A 244 -1.35 -6.48 7.59
C THR A 244 -1.06 -5.01 7.36
N ASN A 245 -0.39 -4.36 8.30
CA ASN A 245 0.40 -3.15 8.08
C ASN A 245 1.28 -2.92 9.32
N THR A 246 2.01 -1.81 9.37
CA THR A 246 2.87 -1.41 10.51
C THR A 246 2.17 -1.53 11.87
N ALA A 247 0.95 -1.02 12.00
CA ALA A 247 0.11 -1.25 13.18
C ALA A 247 -1.36 -1.08 12.82
N SER A 248 -2.26 -1.79 13.51
CA SER A 248 -3.71 -1.64 13.32
C SER A 248 -4.20 -0.26 13.82
N CYS A 249 -5.49 0.04 13.62
CA CYS A 249 -6.09 1.33 13.98
C CYS A 249 -5.42 2.56 13.34
N GLY A 250 -4.96 2.43 12.09
CA GLY A 250 -4.45 3.54 11.29
C GLY A 250 -2.93 3.77 11.36
N GLY A 251 -2.22 3.01 12.20
CA GLY A 251 -0.75 3.09 12.30
C GLY A 251 -0.25 4.22 13.20
N PHE A 252 1.06 4.29 13.36
CA PHE A 252 1.75 5.29 14.16
C PHE A 252 2.27 6.44 13.27
N PRO A 253 1.76 7.68 13.43
CA PRO A 253 2.36 8.84 12.79
C PRO A 253 3.84 9.00 13.20
N GLY A 254 4.73 9.14 12.22
CA GLY A 254 6.18 9.18 12.40
C GLY A 254 6.89 7.84 12.12
N ILE A 255 6.16 6.72 12.16
CA ILE A 255 6.67 5.38 11.80
C ILE A 255 6.01 4.90 10.51
N SER A 256 4.67 4.80 10.54
CA SER A 256 3.87 4.26 9.45
C SER A 256 3.90 5.14 8.19
N ASP A 257 4.07 6.44 8.37
CA ASP A 257 4.12 7.45 7.30
C ASP A 257 5.54 7.97 7.03
N SER A 258 6.59 7.24 7.44
CA SER A 258 7.99 7.61 7.20
C SER A 258 8.77 6.51 6.48
N PHE A 259 10.00 6.80 6.06
CA PHE A 259 10.89 5.86 5.37
C PHE A 259 11.17 4.59 6.20
N THR A 260 10.92 4.63 7.50
CA THR A 260 10.86 3.46 8.39
C THR A 260 9.89 2.41 7.84
N SER A 261 8.66 2.78 7.50
CA SER A 261 7.69 1.83 6.91
C SER A 261 8.12 1.34 5.53
N ALA A 262 8.88 2.15 4.79
CA ALA A 262 9.43 1.74 3.51
C ALA A 262 10.42 0.56 3.65
N LEU A 263 11.39 0.68 4.57
CA LEU A 263 12.38 -0.37 4.81
C LEU A 263 11.75 -1.58 5.51
N TRP A 264 10.94 -1.36 6.55
CA TRP A 264 10.20 -2.41 7.24
C TRP A 264 9.33 -3.22 6.27
N GLY A 265 8.59 -2.55 5.38
CA GLY A 265 7.70 -3.23 4.44
C GLY A 265 8.44 -4.11 3.42
N ILE A 266 9.69 -3.76 3.07
CA ILE A 266 10.53 -4.58 2.20
C ILE A 266 10.98 -5.84 2.93
N ASP A 267 11.60 -5.69 4.10
CA ASP A 267 12.09 -6.81 4.92
C ASP A 267 10.94 -7.76 5.27
N HIS A 268 9.83 -7.21 5.77
CA HIS A 268 8.63 -7.96 6.13
C HIS A 268 8.12 -8.79 4.96
N ALA A 269 7.96 -8.21 3.77
CA ALA A 269 7.48 -8.93 2.59
C ALA A 269 8.47 -10.01 2.12
N LEU A 270 9.78 -9.72 2.11
CA LEU A 270 10.80 -10.68 1.69
C LEU A 270 10.95 -11.82 2.71
N GLN A 271 10.78 -11.54 4.00
CA GLN A 271 10.83 -12.55 5.05
C GLN A 271 9.60 -13.46 5.06
N LEU A 272 8.42 -12.93 4.76
CA LEU A 272 7.22 -13.73 4.52
C LEU A 272 7.41 -14.65 3.31
N ALA A 273 7.97 -14.15 2.20
CA ALA A 273 8.28 -14.96 1.02
C ALA A 273 9.32 -16.06 1.33
N ASN A 274 10.37 -15.75 2.10
CA ASN A 274 11.34 -16.75 2.61
C ASN A 274 10.67 -17.81 3.51
N SER A 275 9.51 -17.50 4.09
CA SER A 275 8.74 -18.38 4.98
C SER A 275 7.56 -19.08 4.28
N ASN A 276 7.53 -19.10 2.94
CA ASN A 276 6.50 -19.72 2.10
C ASN A 276 5.10 -19.09 2.16
N PHE A 277 5.00 -17.80 2.50
CA PHE A 277 3.79 -17.05 2.16
C PHE A 277 3.73 -16.83 0.64
N THR A 278 2.55 -17.00 0.06
CA THR A 278 2.30 -16.74 -1.36
C THR A 278 2.09 -15.24 -1.63
N GLY A 279 1.59 -14.50 -0.64
CA GLY A 279 1.39 -13.06 -0.76
C GLY A 279 1.04 -12.41 0.56
N ALA A 280 1.28 -11.11 0.65
CA ALA A 280 0.90 -10.26 1.76
C ALA A 280 0.18 -9.02 1.21
N LEU A 281 -0.89 -8.59 1.88
CA LEU A 281 -1.67 -7.42 1.49
C LEU A 281 -1.59 -6.35 2.57
N PHE A 282 -0.92 -5.24 2.24
CA PHE A 282 -0.88 -4.07 3.11
C PHE A 282 -2.24 -3.36 3.09
N HIS A 283 -2.90 -3.31 4.25
CA HIS A 283 -4.18 -2.63 4.41
C HIS A 283 -4.01 -1.13 4.17
N PHE A 284 -5.01 -0.51 3.57
CA PHE A 284 -5.10 0.95 3.42
C PHE A 284 -6.56 1.37 3.33
N GLY A 285 -6.86 2.58 3.82
CA GLY A 285 -8.23 3.07 3.84
C GLY A 285 -8.37 4.39 4.56
N GLY A 286 -9.36 5.22 4.17
CA GLY A 286 -9.60 6.51 4.80
C GLY A 286 -8.52 7.57 4.54
N GLN A 287 -8.80 8.83 4.88
CA GLN A 287 -7.86 9.95 4.68
C GLN A 287 -6.91 10.19 5.87
N ASN A 288 -7.23 9.63 7.04
CA ASN A 288 -6.53 9.90 8.30
C ASN A 288 -5.62 8.74 8.74
N VAL A 289 -5.34 7.81 7.84
CA VAL A 289 -4.53 6.62 8.13
C VAL A 289 -3.07 6.89 7.74
N SER A 290 -2.15 6.64 8.67
CA SER A 290 -0.72 6.93 8.51
C SER A 290 -0.03 5.93 7.60
N TYR A 291 -0.43 4.65 7.61
CA TYR A 291 0.20 3.63 6.78
C TYR A 291 -0.27 3.59 5.31
N ASN A 292 -1.06 4.57 4.87
CA ASN A 292 -1.58 4.58 3.50
C ASN A 292 -0.42 4.68 2.49
N PRO A 293 -0.36 3.78 1.48
CA PRO A 293 0.62 3.89 0.39
C PRO A 293 0.30 5.09 -0.52
N PHE A 294 -0.93 5.55 -0.54
CA PHE A 294 -1.31 6.79 -1.23
C PHE A 294 -2.60 7.35 -0.62
N THR A 295 -2.71 8.68 -0.59
CA THR A 295 -3.86 9.40 -0.02
C THR A 295 -4.28 10.53 -0.96
N PRO A 296 -5.56 10.60 -1.37
CA PRO A 296 -6.04 11.73 -2.18
C PRO A 296 -6.04 13.02 -1.36
N ALA A 297 -5.94 14.17 -2.03
CA ALA A 297 -6.16 15.45 -1.36
C ALA A 297 -7.60 15.53 -0.80
N PRO A 298 -7.78 16.10 0.41
CA PRO A 298 -9.09 16.15 1.05
C PRO A 298 -10.08 17.02 0.29
N THR A 299 -11.36 16.68 0.36
CA THR A 299 -12.48 17.56 -0.04
C THR A 299 -12.28 18.27 -1.40
N ASN A 300 -12.50 19.58 -1.44
CA ASN A 300 -12.33 20.50 -2.55
C ASN A 300 -10.86 20.74 -2.94
N GLU A 301 -9.89 20.37 -2.09
CA GLU A 301 -8.46 20.51 -2.40
C GLU A 301 -8.03 19.57 -3.53
N SER A 302 -8.77 18.48 -3.77
CA SER A 302 -8.58 17.59 -4.92
C SER A 302 -8.65 18.30 -6.29
N ALA A 303 -9.27 19.47 -6.37
CA ALA A 303 -9.28 20.29 -7.58
C ALA A 303 -7.99 21.11 -7.77
N LEU A 304 -7.13 21.23 -6.76
CA LEU A 304 -5.92 22.06 -6.76
C LEU A 304 -4.64 21.27 -6.47
N HIS A 305 -4.79 20.10 -5.86
CA HIS A 305 -3.70 19.29 -5.34
C HIS A 305 -3.71 17.89 -5.92
N GLY A 306 -2.50 17.32 -6.06
CA GLY A 306 -2.31 15.92 -6.40
C GLY A 306 -2.52 15.02 -5.18
N TRP A 307 -2.21 13.74 -5.37
CA TRP A 307 -2.19 12.76 -4.30
C TRP A 307 -0.90 12.88 -3.49
N THR A 308 -0.92 12.35 -2.27
CA THR A 308 0.29 12.07 -1.51
C THR A 308 0.64 10.61 -1.73
N THR A 309 1.90 10.31 -2.06
CA THR A 309 2.42 8.93 -2.06
C THR A 309 3.07 8.68 -0.71
N GLY A 310 2.61 7.68 0.02
CA GLY A 310 3.19 7.29 1.30
C GLY A 310 4.47 6.46 1.11
N PRO A 311 5.39 6.47 2.09
CA PRO A 311 6.65 5.72 2.01
C PRO A 311 6.47 4.22 1.73
N LEU A 312 5.44 3.58 2.27
CA LEU A 312 5.13 2.16 2.05
C LEU A 312 4.86 1.81 0.58
N PHE A 313 4.44 2.76 -0.26
CA PHE A 313 4.32 2.52 -1.70
C PHE A 313 5.68 2.21 -2.34
N TYR A 314 6.76 2.81 -1.85
CA TYR A 314 8.10 2.52 -2.35
C TYR A 314 8.56 1.10 -1.96
N SER A 315 8.08 0.53 -0.85
CA SER A 315 8.26 -0.91 -0.55
C SER A 315 7.59 -1.76 -1.60
N ALA A 316 6.35 -1.45 -1.97
CA ALA A 316 5.62 -2.20 -2.98
C ALA A 316 6.32 -2.14 -4.35
N VAL A 317 6.90 -0.98 -4.72
CA VAL A 317 7.72 -0.85 -5.93
C VAL A 317 8.98 -1.72 -5.85
N PHE A 318 9.72 -1.65 -4.74
CA PHE A 318 10.94 -2.42 -4.54
C PHE A 318 10.65 -3.93 -4.60
N VAL A 319 9.66 -4.40 -3.83
CA VAL A 319 9.28 -5.82 -3.77
C VAL A 319 8.74 -6.29 -5.11
N ALA A 320 7.96 -5.49 -5.82
CA ALA A 320 7.50 -5.84 -7.17
C ALA A 320 8.67 -6.05 -8.15
N GLU A 321 9.72 -5.24 -8.06
CA GLU A 321 10.91 -5.39 -8.90
C GLU A 321 11.79 -6.57 -8.48
N VAL A 322 11.89 -6.85 -7.17
CA VAL A 322 12.53 -8.07 -6.65
C VAL A 322 11.79 -9.32 -7.14
N MET A 323 10.47 -9.34 -7.06
CA MET A 323 9.64 -10.50 -7.42
C MET A 323 9.55 -10.71 -8.93
N GLY A 324 9.47 -9.63 -9.71
CA GLY A 324 9.36 -9.70 -11.17
C GLY A 324 8.05 -10.34 -11.67
N LYS A 325 8.02 -10.68 -12.96
CA LYS A 325 6.81 -11.17 -13.68
C LYS A 325 6.74 -12.70 -13.82
N SER A 326 7.75 -13.43 -13.35
CA SER A 326 7.96 -14.82 -13.76
C SER A 326 7.03 -15.83 -13.06
N ASN A 327 6.53 -15.50 -11.87
CA ASN A 327 5.89 -16.44 -10.94
C ASN A 327 6.77 -17.65 -10.54
N THR A 328 8.08 -17.57 -10.72
CA THR A 328 9.04 -18.63 -10.35
C THR A 328 10.01 -18.21 -9.25
N THR A 329 9.81 -17.01 -8.73
CA THR A 329 10.70 -16.36 -7.78
C THR A 329 10.71 -17.09 -6.46
N ARG A 330 11.91 -17.34 -5.94
CA ARG A 330 12.14 -17.86 -4.59
C ARG A 330 13.10 -16.95 -3.87
N ILE A 331 12.75 -16.59 -2.64
CA ILE A 331 13.53 -15.70 -1.80
C ILE A 331 14.22 -16.54 -0.72
N LYS A 332 15.49 -16.21 -0.45
CA LYS A 332 16.24 -16.78 0.66
C LYS A 332 16.87 -15.66 1.46
N ASP A 333 16.54 -15.56 2.74
CA ASP A 333 17.32 -14.77 3.69
C ASP A 333 18.70 -15.43 3.87
N MET A 334 19.75 -14.62 3.65
CA MET A 334 21.14 -15.06 3.66
C MET A 334 21.80 -14.95 5.04
N SER A 335 21.10 -14.37 6.03
CA SER A 335 21.66 -14.05 7.35
C SER A 335 23.02 -13.34 7.23
N ALA A 336 23.08 -12.38 6.30
CA ALA A 336 24.31 -11.72 5.92
C ALA A 336 24.97 -10.97 7.08
N ASN A 337 26.28 -10.71 6.95
CA ASN A 337 27.07 -9.97 7.95
C ASN A 337 26.98 -10.58 9.36
N ASN A 338 27.06 -11.92 9.46
CA ASN A 338 26.90 -12.69 10.70
C ASN A 338 25.50 -12.52 11.34
N GLY A 339 24.44 -12.48 10.53
CA GLY A 339 23.07 -12.26 11.01
C GLY A 339 22.87 -10.84 11.57
N SER A 340 23.46 -9.84 10.91
CA SER A 340 23.34 -8.44 11.35
C SER A 340 21.89 -7.98 11.27
N ASP A 341 21.39 -7.49 12.40
CA ASP A 341 20.01 -7.06 12.54
C ASP A 341 19.69 -5.73 11.83
N GLN A 342 20.73 -5.01 11.41
CA GLN A 342 20.60 -3.68 10.77
C GLN A 342 20.81 -3.74 9.25
N THR A 343 21.34 -4.85 8.73
CA THR A 343 21.75 -4.96 7.31
C THR A 343 21.33 -6.29 6.67
N PRO A 344 20.03 -6.63 6.67
CA PRO A 344 19.58 -7.88 6.08
C PRO A 344 19.80 -7.93 4.57
N ALA A 345 19.97 -9.15 4.06
CA ALA A 345 20.18 -9.39 2.64
C ALA A 345 19.49 -10.67 2.19
N TYR A 346 18.86 -10.61 1.03
CA TYR A 346 18.10 -11.70 0.45
C TYR A 346 18.66 -12.07 -0.91
N ALA A 347 18.88 -13.37 -1.12
CA ALA A 347 19.13 -13.91 -2.45
C ALA A 347 17.80 -14.21 -3.14
N VAL A 348 17.73 -13.87 -4.42
CA VAL A 348 16.54 -14.04 -5.26
C VAL A 348 16.89 -15.04 -6.36
N PHE A 349 16.10 -16.11 -6.43
CA PHE A 349 16.23 -17.14 -7.43
C PHE A 349 15.05 -17.11 -8.38
N GLU A 350 15.31 -17.26 -9.67
CA GLU A 350 14.32 -17.34 -10.74
C GLU A 350 14.51 -18.69 -11.44
N ASN A 351 13.46 -19.49 -11.59
CA ASN A 351 13.57 -20.86 -12.12
C ASN A 351 14.64 -21.71 -11.40
N GLY A 352 14.83 -21.49 -10.09
CA GLY A 352 15.86 -22.17 -9.29
C GLY A 352 17.30 -21.70 -9.56
N GLN A 353 17.52 -20.68 -10.38
CA GLN A 353 18.82 -20.09 -10.67
C GLN A 353 18.98 -18.74 -9.97
N PHE A 354 20.18 -18.47 -9.44
CA PHE A 354 20.45 -17.18 -8.80
C PHE A 354 20.32 -16.01 -9.79
N SER A 355 19.57 -14.97 -9.41
CA SER A 355 19.19 -13.89 -10.32
C SER A 355 19.53 -12.51 -9.77
N LYS A 356 19.12 -12.20 -8.54
CA LYS A 356 19.25 -10.88 -7.92
C LYS A 356 19.66 -11.02 -6.45
N MET A 357 20.13 -9.93 -5.87
CA MET A 357 20.16 -9.75 -4.41
C MET A 357 19.42 -8.48 -4.02
N ALA A 358 18.73 -8.53 -2.89
CA ALA A 358 18.16 -7.37 -2.22
C ALA A 358 18.92 -7.12 -0.91
N PHE A 359 19.24 -5.85 -0.66
CA PHE A 359 19.98 -5.40 0.52
C PHE A 359 19.21 -4.28 1.21
N ILE A 360 19.28 -4.23 2.53
CA ILE A 360 18.66 -3.17 3.36
C ILE A 360 19.72 -2.62 4.31
N ASN A 361 19.58 -1.35 4.68
CA ASN A 361 20.34 -0.66 5.72
C ASN A 361 19.37 0.19 6.56
N TYR A 362 19.09 -0.26 7.78
CA TYR A 362 18.16 0.39 8.70
C TYR A 362 18.73 1.64 9.40
N MET A 363 20.04 1.87 9.31
CA MET A 363 20.71 2.94 10.05
C MET A 363 20.50 4.29 9.39
N THR A 364 20.26 5.34 10.18
CA THR A 364 20.37 6.74 9.71
C THR A 364 21.72 7.29 10.09
N ASP A 365 22.51 7.69 9.10
CA ASP A 365 23.79 8.35 9.33
C ASP A 365 24.14 9.34 8.22
N PRO A 366 23.86 10.64 8.41
CA PRO A 366 24.17 11.68 7.43
C PRO A 366 25.67 11.84 7.12
N SER A 367 26.58 11.28 7.94
CA SER A 367 28.02 11.32 7.67
C SER A 367 28.46 10.29 6.62
N GLY A 368 27.62 9.29 6.33
CA GLY A 368 27.93 8.16 5.46
C GLY A 368 28.88 7.13 6.09
N ALA A 369 29.21 7.23 7.38
CA ALA A 369 30.10 6.28 8.06
C ALA A 369 29.45 4.90 8.23
N ASN A 370 28.12 4.82 8.29
CA ASN A 370 27.35 3.57 8.31
C ASN A 370 26.86 3.13 6.92
N ASP A 371 27.32 3.75 5.84
CA ASP A 371 27.22 3.16 4.51
C ASP A 371 28.07 1.89 4.49
N TYR A 372 27.47 0.74 4.21
CA TYR A 372 28.24 -0.51 4.16
C TYR A 372 28.52 -0.94 2.72
N THR A 373 29.51 -1.81 2.59
CA THR A 373 29.90 -2.40 1.31
C THR A 373 29.66 -3.90 1.37
N ALA A 374 28.68 -4.39 0.61
CA ALA A 374 28.42 -5.80 0.44
C ALA A 374 29.46 -6.41 -0.50
N THR A 375 30.20 -7.41 -0.03
CA THR A 375 31.07 -8.23 -0.90
C THR A 375 30.35 -9.54 -1.19
N ILE A 376 30.02 -9.75 -2.46
CA ILE A 376 29.13 -10.82 -2.91
C ILE A 376 29.96 -11.82 -3.70
N TYR A 377 29.86 -13.09 -3.31
CA TYR A 377 30.45 -14.23 -4.01
C TYR A 377 29.33 -15.08 -4.59
N VAL A 378 29.51 -15.58 -5.81
CA VAL A 378 28.54 -16.45 -6.48
C VAL A 378 29.23 -17.76 -6.84
N GLY A 379 28.72 -18.87 -6.30
CA GLY A 379 29.37 -20.17 -6.38
C GLY A 379 30.78 -20.18 -5.76
N GLY A 380 31.70 -20.91 -6.38
CA GLY A 380 33.09 -21.03 -5.95
C GLY A 380 33.38 -22.23 -5.05
N SER A 381 34.66 -22.41 -4.72
CA SER A 381 35.16 -23.59 -4.01
C SER A 381 34.55 -23.80 -2.62
N GLY A 382 34.10 -22.73 -1.96
CA GLY A 382 33.39 -22.82 -0.67
C GLY A 382 32.04 -23.54 -0.75
N TRP A 383 31.45 -23.63 -1.95
CA TRP A 383 30.16 -24.26 -2.22
C TRP A 383 30.25 -25.44 -3.19
N ASN A 384 31.47 -25.86 -3.58
CA ASN A 384 31.72 -26.85 -4.64
C ASN A 384 31.04 -26.51 -5.98
N GLU A 385 30.97 -25.22 -6.31
CA GLU A 385 30.38 -24.71 -7.54
C GLU A 385 31.42 -23.93 -8.36
N PRO A 386 31.26 -23.82 -9.69
CA PRO A 386 32.05 -22.89 -10.49
C PRO A 386 31.91 -21.44 -10.00
N ASN A 387 32.92 -20.62 -10.25
CA ASN A 387 32.81 -19.17 -10.05
C ASN A 387 31.71 -18.62 -10.98
N GLY A 388 30.74 -17.90 -10.40
CA GLY A 388 29.55 -17.43 -11.09
C GLY A 388 29.40 -15.91 -11.18
N VAL A 389 30.36 -15.13 -10.67
CA VAL A 389 30.25 -13.66 -10.69
C VAL A 389 30.40 -13.13 -12.14
N PRO A 390 29.45 -12.31 -12.65
CA PRO A 390 29.54 -11.70 -13.97
C PRO A 390 30.62 -10.62 -14.00
N SER A 391 31.01 -10.12 -15.20
CA SER A 391 31.98 -9.03 -15.31
C SER A 391 31.49 -7.71 -14.69
N SER A 392 30.17 -7.51 -14.68
CA SER A 392 29.52 -6.36 -14.06
C SER A 392 28.08 -6.68 -13.67
N VAL A 393 27.55 -5.89 -12.75
CA VAL A 393 26.16 -5.93 -12.31
C VAL A 393 25.51 -4.55 -12.45
N LYS A 394 24.18 -4.54 -12.47
CA LYS A 394 23.38 -3.32 -12.36
C LYS A 394 22.87 -3.15 -10.93
N VAL A 395 22.75 -1.91 -10.47
CA VAL A 395 22.26 -1.60 -9.11
C VAL A 395 21.25 -0.45 -9.17
N LYS A 396 20.11 -0.65 -8.52
CA LYS A 396 19.13 0.40 -8.21
C LYS A 396 19.04 0.58 -6.70
N HIS A 397 18.90 1.83 -6.25
CA HIS A 397 18.82 2.16 -4.83
C HIS A 397 17.47 2.79 -4.47
N LEU A 398 16.93 2.41 -3.32
CA LEU A 398 15.88 3.12 -2.61
C LEU A 398 16.53 3.95 -1.49
N LEU A 399 16.39 5.27 -1.54
CA LEU A 399 17.11 6.19 -0.65
C LEU A 399 16.20 7.26 -0.06
N ALA A 400 16.53 7.69 1.16
CA ALA A 400 15.99 8.88 1.81
C ALA A 400 17.05 9.50 2.74
N PRO A 401 16.94 10.78 3.12
CA PRO A 401 17.89 11.43 4.04
C PRO A 401 17.91 10.87 5.46
N SER A 402 16.82 10.24 5.92
CA SER A 402 16.71 9.58 7.22
C SER A 402 15.56 8.59 7.25
N ILE A 403 15.55 7.68 8.23
CA ILE A 403 14.42 6.75 8.48
C ILE A 403 13.11 7.47 8.84
N SER A 404 13.18 8.72 9.28
CA SER A 404 12.00 9.54 9.62
C SER A 404 11.55 10.44 8.46
N GLU A 405 12.20 10.40 7.30
CA GLU A 405 11.80 11.15 6.11
C GLU A 405 10.42 10.68 5.61
N LYS A 406 9.58 11.61 5.15
CA LYS A 406 8.22 11.30 4.65
C LYS A 406 8.07 11.54 3.16
N ASP A 407 8.82 12.49 2.62
CA ASP A 407 8.57 13.04 1.28
C ASP A 407 9.76 12.79 0.34
N ASN A 408 11.01 13.03 0.81
CA ASN A 408 12.22 12.98 -0.03
C ASN A 408 12.74 11.54 -0.23
N ILE A 409 11.88 10.68 -0.75
CA ILE A 409 12.18 9.27 -1.03
C ILE A 409 12.40 9.11 -2.53
N THR A 410 13.46 8.40 -2.90
CA THR A 410 13.80 8.13 -4.30
C THR A 410 13.98 6.65 -4.57
N TRP A 411 13.37 6.15 -5.66
CA TRP A 411 13.64 4.84 -6.25
C TRP A 411 14.46 5.05 -7.51
N ALA A 412 15.69 4.54 -7.53
CA ALA A 412 16.65 4.72 -8.62
C ALA A 412 16.77 6.20 -9.05
N GLY A 413 16.84 7.13 -8.10
CA GLY A 413 16.92 8.58 -8.39
C GLY A 413 15.59 9.26 -8.77
N GLN A 414 14.50 8.51 -8.92
CA GLN A 414 13.17 9.05 -9.25
C GLN A 414 12.26 9.13 -8.03
N THR A 415 11.35 10.08 -8.01
CA THR A 415 10.36 10.27 -6.93
C THR A 415 8.95 10.44 -7.50
N LEU A 416 7.94 10.17 -6.69
CA LEU A 416 6.54 10.50 -6.98
C LEU A 416 6.15 11.90 -6.48
N GLY A 417 7.12 12.65 -5.93
CA GLY A 417 6.94 13.96 -5.36
C GLY A 417 6.48 13.91 -3.91
N GLY A 418 6.58 15.05 -3.24
CA GLY A 418 6.14 15.19 -1.85
C GLY A 418 4.63 15.23 -1.69
N ARG A 419 4.21 15.51 -0.45
CA ARG A 419 2.80 15.64 -0.08
C ARG A 419 1.98 16.48 -1.05
N TYR A 420 0.88 15.90 -1.52
CA TYR A 420 -0.09 16.50 -2.44
C TYR A 420 0.47 16.95 -3.81
N ALA A 421 1.61 16.38 -4.23
CA ALA A 421 2.27 16.71 -5.49
C ALA A 421 2.27 15.55 -6.51
N SER A 422 1.77 14.37 -6.14
CA SER A 422 1.82 13.17 -6.98
C SER A 422 0.62 13.10 -7.94
N ASP A 423 0.92 12.87 -9.20
CA ASP A 423 -0.05 12.49 -10.24
C ASP A 423 0.13 11.03 -10.69
N GLY A 424 0.93 10.26 -9.94
CA GLY A 424 1.24 8.86 -10.22
C GLY A 424 2.35 8.64 -11.26
N ARG A 425 3.06 9.68 -11.71
CA ARG A 425 4.19 9.57 -12.65
C ARG A 425 5.53 9.82 -11.96
N TRP A 426 6.54 9.02 -12.34
CA TRP A 426 7.92 9.25 -11.90
C TRP A 426 8.42 10.63 -12.34
N LYS A 427 9.09 11.32 -11.40
CA LYS A 427 9.80 12.58 -11.61
C LYS A 427 11.29 12.37 -11.36
N GLY A 428 12.13 13.03 -12.14
CA GLY A 428 13.59 12.84 -12.11
C GLY A 428 14.08 11.81 -13.13
N GLU A 429 15.39 11.70 -13.23
CA GLU A 429 16.06 10.75 -14.14
C GLU A 429 16.31 9.44 -13.42
N GLU A 430 16.04 8.32 -14.12
CA GLU A 430 16.37 7.00 -13.59
C GLU A 430 17.89 6.81 -13.57
N ASN A 431 18.41 6.41 -12.41
CA ASN A 431 19.82 6.16 -12.16
C ASN A 431 20.04 4.68 -11.85
N ILE A 432 20.54 3.96 -12.85
CA ILE A 432 20.96 2.55 -12.74
C ILE A 432 22.49 2.50 -12.77
N GLN A 433 23.09 2.18 -11.63
CA GLN A 433 24.54 2.10 -11.53
C GLN A 433 25.07 0.81 -12.15
N THR A 434 26.24 0.89 -12.80
CA THR A 434 26.98 -0.28 -13.27
C THR A 434 28.20 -0.47 -12.40
N VAL A 435 28.27 -1.59 -11.69
CA VAL A 435 29.40 -1.94 -10.83
C VAL A 435 30.22 -3.02 -11.53
N GLN A 436 31.52 -2.78 -11.71
CA GLN A 436 32.44 -3.79 -12.24
C GLN A 436 32.77 -4.79 -11.13
N CYS A 437 32.71 -6.08 -11.46
CA CYS A 437 33.06 -7.15 -10.52
C CYS A 437 34.43 -7.75 -10.87
N ASP A 438 35.09 -8.35 -9.90
CA ASP A 438 36.36 -9.05 -10.09
C ASP A 438 36.10 -10.54 -10.31
N GLN A 439 36.16 -10.98 -11.57
CA GLN A 439 35.96 -12.37 -11.94
C GLN A 439 37.12 -13.28 -11.50
N ASN A 440 38.33 -12.72 -11.31
CA ASN A 440 39.48 -13.50 -10.82
C ASN A 440 39.31 -13.77 -9.32
N ALA A 441 38.84 -12.79 -8.56
CA ALA A 441 38.53 -12.93 -7.14
C ALA A 441 37.13 -13.54 -6.87
N ASN A 442 36.33 -13.79 -7.91
CA ASN A 442 34.93 -14.21 -7.84
C ASN A 442 34.09 -13.33 -6.90
N SER A 443 34.28 -12.01 -6.94
CA SER A 443 33.64 -11.09 -6.02
C SER A 443 33.05 -9.87 -6.72
N CYS A 444 31.90 -9.42 -6.23
CA CYS A 444 31.32 -8.14 -6.62
C CYS A 444 31.07 -7.27 -5.39
N VAL A 445 31.49 -6.02 -5.45
CA VAL A 445 31.57 -5.11 -4.30
C VAL A 445 30.56 -3.98 -4.50
N VAL A 446 29.47 -3.98 -3.73
CA VAL A 446 28.35 -3.04 -3.89
C VAL A 446 28.14 -2.21 -2.64
N LYS A 447 28.02 -0.89 -2.79
CA LYS A 447 27.73 0.04 -1.70
C LYS A 447 26.22 0.13 -1.42
N VAL A 448 25.84 0.09 -0.14
CA VAL A 448 24.46 0.24 0.35
C VAL A 448 24.42 1.41 1.35
N PRO A 449 23.90 2.59 0.95
CA PRO A 449 23.88 3.77 1.80
C PRO A 449 22.99 3.64 3.05
N ALA A 450 23.25 4.48 4.07
CA ALA A 450 22.51 4.56 5.32
C ALA A 450 21.64 5.85 5.40
N PRO A 451 20.30 5.76 5.52
CA PRO A 451 19.47 4.56 5.36
C PRO A 451 19.22 4.27 3.88
N GLY A 452 18.85 3.03 3.56
CA GLY A 452 18.49 2.69 2.20
C GLY A 452 18.31 1.21 1.94
N ALA A 453 17.92 0.89 0.72
CA ALA A 453 17.91 -0.46 0.20
C ALA A 453 18.46 -0.49 -1.23
N ALA A 454 18.94 -1.64 -1.68
CA ALA A 454 19.46 -1.81 -3.03
C ALA A 454 19.02 -3.15 -3.64
N ILE A 455 18.73 -3.14 -4.94
CA ILE A 455 18.62 -4.35 -5.74
C ILE A 455 19.84 -4.44 -6.64
N VAL A 456 20.53 -5.58 -6.58
CA VAL A 456 21.67 -5.91 -7.44
C VAL A 456 21.26 -7.01 -8.41
N TYR A 457 21.32 -6.70 -9.71
CA TYR A 457 20.89 -7.61 -10.79
C TYR A 457 22.13 -8.35 -11.30
N PHE A 458 22.19 -9.66 -11.01
CA PHE A 458 23.32 -10.52 -11.35
C PHE A 458 23.14 -11.22 -12.70
N SER A 459 22.01 -11.92 -12.89
CA SER A 459 21.80 -12.67 -14.13
C SER A 459 21.63 -11.74 -15.33
N SER A 460 22.05 -12.19 -16.52
CA SER A 460 21.87 -11.46 -17.79
C SER A 460 20.41 -11.07 -18.01
N ASP A 461 19.49 -11.97 -17.68
CA ASP A 461 18.06 -11.76 -17.85
C ASP A 461 17.54 -10.68 -16.92
N ALA A 462 17.98 -10.69 -15.65
CA ALA A 462 17.63 -9.64 -14.68
C ALA A 462 18.19 -8.28 -15.09
N GLN A 463 19.43 -8.24 -15.57
CA GLN A 463 20.06 -7.00 -16.08
C GLN A 463 19.40 -6.49 -17.36
N SER A 464 18.81 -7.36 -18.18
CA SER A 464 18.12 -6.96 -19.41
C SER A 464 16.69 -6.50 -19.15
N ALA A 465 16.01 -7.11 -18.17
CA ALA A 465 14.63 -6.80 -17.83
C ALA A 465 14.43 -5.33 -17.42
N ILE A 466 15.37 -4.75 -16.67
CA ILE A 466 15.27 -3.36 -16.19
C ILE A 466 15.28 -2.32 -17.33
N ALA A 467 15.86 -2.64 -18.49
CA ALA A 467 15.94 -1.71 -19.62
C ALA A 467 14.63 -1.60 -20.42
N SER A 468 13.65 -2.46 -20.12
CA SER A 468 12.43 -2.63 -20.91
C SER A 468 11.16 -2.06 -20.27
N GLU A 469 11.27 -1.46 -19.08
CA GLU A 469 10.12 -0.97 -18.33
C GLU A 469 9.45 0.21 -19.05
N GLN A 470 8.14 0.10 -19.29
CA GLN A 470 7.32 1.17 -19.88
C GLN A 470 6.04 1.35 -19.08
N TYR A 471 5.82 2.57 -18.59
CA TYR A 471 4.68 2.87 -17.73
C TYR A 471 3.53 3.46 -18.54
N SER A 472 2.40 2.77 -18.55
CA SER A 472 1.16 3.35 -19.07
C SER A 472 0.65 4.43 -18.14
N THR A 473 0.22 5.55 -18.73
CA THR A 473 -0.43 6.67 -18.03
C THR A 473 -1.83 6.85 -18.60
N TYR A 474 -2.77 7.20 -17.73
CA TYR A 474 -4.18 7.35 -18.10
C TYR A 474 -4.63 8.76 -17.72
N SER A 475 -5.42 9.39 -18.58
CA SER A 475 -6.01 10.68 -18.27
C SER A 475 -6.94 10.55 -17.06
N THR A 476 -6.74 11.39 -16.06
CA THR A 476 -7.66 11.53 -14.94
C THR A 476 -8.71 12.61 -15.24
N THR A 477 -9.95 12.41 -14.79
CA THR A 477 -11.00 13.43 -14.81
C THR A 477 -10.77 14.54 -13.76
N VAL A 478 -9.83 14.32 -12.84
CA VAL A 478 -9.36 15.33 -11.89
C VAL A 478 -8.38 16.25 -12.60
N VAL A 479 -8.91 17.29 -13.26
CA VAL A 479 -8.09 18.37 -13.79
C VAL A 479 -7.77 19.31 -12.64
N THR A 480 -6.51 19.34 -12.21
CA THR A 480 -6.02 20.38 -11.32
C THR A 480 -6.29 21.74 -11.97
N LYS A 481 -7.12 22.58 -11.35
CA LYS A 481 -7.33 23.95 -11.81
C LYS A 481 -6.01 24.69 -11.68
N SER A 482 -5.30 24.84 -12.81
CA SER A 482 -4.02 25.55 -12.91
C SER A 482 -4.14 27.07 -12.73
N LYS A 483 -5.37 27.59 -12.58
CA LYS A 483 -5.62 29.01 -12.33
C LYS A 483 -5.32 29.32 -10.85
N ASN A 484 -4.14 29.88 -10.60
CA ASN A 484 -3.62 30.49 -9.35
C ASN A 484 -2.56 29.72 -8.55
N THR A 485 -2.03 28.60 -9.03
CA THR A 485 -0.90 27.91 -8.37
C THR A 485 0.44 28.49 -8.84
N VAL A 486 0.78 29.70 -8.40
CA VAL A 486 2.19 30.11 -8.38
C VAL A 486 2.82 29.45 -7.16
N THR A 487 3.52 28.33 -7.37
CA THR A 487 4.35 27.71 -6.34
C THR A 487 5.69 28.42 -6.31
N VAL A 488 6.03 29.04 -5.17
CA VAL A 488 7.37 29.57 -4.91
C VAL A 488 8.17 28.48 -4.19
N ASP A 489 9.38 28.22 -4.64
CA ASP A 489 10.32 27.31 -3.96
C ASP A 489 10.44 27.73 -2.48
N PRO A 490 10.26 26.83 -1.51
CA PRO A 490 10.37 27.14 -0.08
C PRO A 490 11.70 27.82 0.30
N SER A 491 12.80 27.49 -0.39
CA SER A 491 14.11 28.13 -0.19
C SER A 491 14.12 29.59 -0.67
N VAL A 492 13.41 29.88 -1.76
CA VAL A 492 13.22 31.24 -2.27
C VAL A 492 12.29 32.03 -1.35
N LEU A 493 11.23 31.41 -0.83
CA LEU A 493 10.33 32.03 0.16
C LEU A 493 11.05 32.30 1.49
N ALA A 494 11.91 31.40 1.96
CA ALA A 494 12.68 31.57 3.20
C ALA A 494 13.67 32.74 3.13
N THR A 495 14.18 33.07 1.94
CA THR A 495 15.02 34.26 1.69
C THR A 495 14.24 35.48 1.22
N SER A 496 12.92 35.35 1.05
CA SER A 496 12.08 36.44 0.57
C SER A 496 11.85 37.44 1.70
N ASN A 497 12.34 38.67 1.51
CA ASN A 497 12.02 39.83 2.37
C ASN A 497 10.58 40.33 2.13
N GLY A 498 9.60 39.44 2.11
CA GLY A 498 8.23 39.73 1.76
C GLY A 498 7.59 40.76 2.69
N GLU A 499 7.09 41.86 2.12
CA GLU A 499 6.26 42.83 2.83
C GLU A 499 5.01 42.14 3.38
N GLY A 500 4.82 42.22 4.70
CA GLY A 500 3.65 41.65 5.38
C GLY A 500 2.34 42.25 4.87
N GLY A 501 1.25 41.47 4.99
CA GLY A 501 -0.09 41.84 4.47
C GLY A 501 -0.67 43.17 4.96
N LYS A 502 -0.04 43.84 5.93
CA LYS A 502 -0.35 45.21 6.36
C LYS A 502 -0.03 46.28 5.31
N ASN A 503 0.85 46.00 4.34
CA ASN A 503 1.26 46.96 3.30
C ASN A 503 0.46 46.82 1.98
N ARG A 504 -0.44 45.83 1.86
CA ARG A 504 -1.26 45.63 0.65
C ARG A 504 -2.52 46.50 0.69
N LEU A 505 -2.49 47.62 -0.03
CA LEU A 505 -3.62 48.55 -0.18
C LEU A 505 -4.69 48.11 -1.21
N ILE A 506 -4.56 46.94 -1.87
CA ILE A 506 -5.49 46.47 -2.91
C ILE A 506 -5.73 44.95 -2.78
N GLY A 507 -6.98 44.55 -3.00
CA GLY A 507 -7.61 43.27 -2.67
C GLY A 507 -6.94 41.98 -3.17
N GLY A 508 -7.35 40.86 -2.55
CA GLY A 508 -6.83 39.52 -2.83
C GLY A 508 -6.97 39.10 -4.29
N THR A 509 -5.97 38.39 -4.80
CA THR A 509 -5.85 37.95 -6.19
C THR A 509 -6.66 36.69 -6.51
N SER A 510 -7.47 36.19 -5.57
CA SER A 510 -8.31 35.02 -5.79
C SER A 510 -9.49 35.36 -6.67
N GLN A 511 -9.50 34.80 -7.89
CA GLN A 511 -10.70 34.71 -8.71
C GLN A 511 -11.84 34.07 -7.90
N GLY A 512 -13.00 34.75 -7.81
CA GLY A 512 -14.20 34.26 -7.11
C GLY A 512 -14.26 34.55 -5.60
N GLY A 513 -13.29 35.26 -5.02
CA GLY A 513 -13.41 35.74 -3.64
C GLY A 513 -14.50 36.81 -3.50
N SER A 514 -15.15 36.92 -2.34
CA SER A 514 -16.18 37.93 -2.04
C SER A 514 -15.75 39.37 -2.31
N ASN A 515 -14.44 39.65 -2.31
CA ASN A 515 -13.85 40.95 -2.62
C ASN A 515 -13.55 41.18 -4.11
N ALA A 516 -13.65 40.16 -4.98
CA ALA A 516 -13.42 40.30 -6.42
C ALA A 516 -14.51 41.10 -7.13
N ALA A 517 -15.71 41.22 -6.52
CA ALA A 517 -16.80 42.04 -7.04
C ALA A 517 -16.57 43.55 -6.86
N ALA A 518 -15.70 43.97 -5.93
CA ALA A 518 -15.48 45.39 -5.63
C ALA A 518 -14.60 46.12 -6.68
N ALA A 519 -13.80 45.38 -7.46
CA ALA A 519 -12.96 45.96 -8.52
C ALA A 519 -13.71 46.17 -9.86
N GLY A 520 -14.94 45.64 -9.99
CA GLY A 520 -15.76 45.73 -11.20
C GLY A 520 -16.76 46.89 -11.22
N ALA A 521 -16.84 47.71 -10.16
CA ALA A 521 -17.80 48.79 -10.03
C ALA A 521 -17.13 50.17 -10.06
N VAL A 522 -16.36 50.46 -11.12
CA VAL A 522 -16.06 51.86 -11.46
C VAL A 522 -17.29 52.41 -12.18
N ALA A 523 -18.01 53.28 -11.49
CA ALA A 523 -19.27 53.88 -11.91
C ALA A 523 -19.20 54.47 -13.34
N PRO A 524 -20.22 54.27 -14.21
CA PRO A 524 -20.26 54.80 -15.58
C PRO A 524 -20.21 56.33 -15.70
N GLY A 525 -20.29 57.07 -14.59
CA GLY A 525 -20.33 58.53 -14.56
C GLY A 525 -18.97 59.24 -14.72
N LEU A 526 -17.85 58.57 -14.42
CA LEU A 526 -16.52 59.20 -14.48
C LEU A 526 -15.92 59.24 -15.90
N ALA A 527 -16.30 58.31 -16.77
CA ALA A 527 -15.88 58.31 -18.18
C ALA A 527 -16.55 59.44 -19.00
N VAL A 528 -17.74 59.89 -18.59
CA VAL A 528 -18.50 60.97 -19.25
C VAL A 528 -17.94 62.36 -18.91
N ILE A 529 -17.41 62.56 -17.71
CA ILE A 529 -16.84 63.87 -17.30
C ILE A 529 -15.47 64.11 -17.95
N VAL A 530 -14.65 63.07 -18.14
CA VAL A 530 -13.34 63.20 -18.80
C VAL A 530 -13.47 63.46 -20.30
N SER A 531 -14.51 62.93 -20.96
CA SER A 531 -14.74 63.16 -22.39
C SER A 531 -15.35 64.54 -22.69
N VAL A 532 -16.16 65.11 -21.78
CA VAL A 532 -16.66 66.50 -21.91
C VAL A 532 -15.56 67.53 -21.67
N LEU A 533 -14.64 67.29 -20.72
CA LEU A 533 -13.53 68.21 -20.44
C LEU A 533 -12.42 68.14 -21.51
N ALA A 534 -12.18 66.98 -22.12
CA ALA A 534 -11.27 66.86 -23.26
C ALA A 534 -11.81 67.54 -24.54
N GLY A 535 -13.13 67.55 -24.75
CA GLY A 535 -13.77 68.24 -25.87
C GLY A 535 -13.71 69.78 -25.76
N LEU A 536 -13.78 70.34 -24.56
CA LEU A 536 -13.71 71.80 -24.34
C LEU A 536 -12.29 72.36 -24.44
N ALA A 537 -11.25 71.55 -24.16
CA ALA A 537 -9.86 71.95 -24.31
C ALA A 537 -9.40 72.05 -25.78
N VAL A 538 -10.09 71.38 -26.71
CA VAL A 538 -9.78 71.42 -28.16
C VAL A 538 -10.36 72.65 -28.85
N PHE A 539 -11.41 73.28 -28.30
CA PHE A 539 -12.01 74.50 -28.86
C PHE A 539 -11.32 75.82 -28.42
N TRP A 540 -10.39 75.78 -27.48
CA TRP A 540 -9.66 76.97 -26.99
C TRP A 540 -8.24 77.12 -27.54
N ARG A 541 -7.89 76.38 -28.61
CA ARG A 541 -6.59 76.50 -29.30
C ARG A 541 -6.67 76.88 -30.79
N ILE A 542 -7.82 77.37 -31.25
CA ILE A 542 -7.96 78.01 -32.57
C ILE A 542 -8.65 79.38 -32.38
N ARG A 543 -7.84 80.39 -32.03
CA ARG A 543 -7.92 81.76 -32.52
C ARG A 543 -6.54 82.40 -32.43
#